data_AF-A0A9D6G3A2-F1
#
_entry.id   AF-A0A9D6G3A2-F1
#
_cell.length_a   1.000
_cell.length_b   1.000
_cell.length_c   1.000
_cell.angle_alpha   90.00
_cell.angle_beta   90.00
_cell.angle_gamma   90.00
#
_symmetry.space_group_name_H-M   'P 1'
#
loop_
_entity.id
_entity.type
_entity.pdbx_description
1 polymer ?
#
loop_
_entity_poly.entity_id
_entity_poly.type
_entity_poly.pdbx_seq_one_letter_code
_entity_poly.pdbx_strand_id
1 'polypeptide(L)'
;MRKMLGLFIVLAVAPGAQAADVDAGKAKAAAVCAACHGAAGVSVSDAIPNLAAQRSGYLEAQLRALKDGTRKNPVMNAIAAQLSAEDIANVAAYFAAQPGAAAGAKSPLLPNVAKSGVTFPESYKATFTKYHTINFPATRQVRYYYANRAAAAAAKAGKPLPEGSVLFAEVYAARLDAGGKPVMGADGFYVADKLLFYTAMASGAGWGKDIPEMLRNGDWNYGVFTADKKPRPGVNQAECLACHKPLGSTSYTFTLKQLAEAK
;
A
#
# COMPACT_ATOMS: atom_id res chain seq x y z
N MET A 1 -48.77 41.32 49.86
CA MET A 1 -47.65 40.36 49.71
C MET A 1 -47.29 40.27 48.22
N ARG A 2 -46.29 41.05 47.76
CA ARG A 2 -45.82 41.01 46.36
C ARG A 2 -44.62 40.06 46.29
N LYS A 3 -44.79 38.91 45.64
CA LYS A 3 -43.71 37.93 45.41
C LYS A 3 -42.74 38.49 44.37
N MET A 4 -41.52 38.83 44.78
CA MET A 4 -40.39 39.06 43.87
C MET A 4 -39.94 37.72 43.30
N LEU A 5 -40.08 37.55 41.99
CA LEU A 5 -39.55 36.41 41.26
C LEU A 5 -38.10 36.75 40.87
N GLY A 6 -37.14 36.12 41.55
CA GLY A 6 -35.72 36.28 41.27
C GLY A 6 -35.32 35.57 39.97
N LEU A 7 -34.74 36.32 39.03
CA LEU A 7 -34.17 35.81 37.79
C LEU A 7 -32.78 35.24 38.07
N PHE A 8 -32.67 33.91 38.12
CA PHE A 8 -31.38 33.21 38.17
C PHE A 8 -30.80 33.10 36.76
N ILE A 9 -29.73 33.84 36.49
CA ILE A 9 -28.92 33.68 35.27
C ILE A 9 -27.97 32.49 35.49
N VAL A 10 -28.20 31.40 34.76
CA VAL A 10 -27.27 30.27 34.68
C VAL A 10 -26.22 30.60 33.62
N LEU A 11 -24.98 30.90 34.04
CA LEU A 11 -23.85 30.95 33.13
C LEU A 11 -23.53 29.52 32.66
N ALA A 12 -23.85 29.21 31.41
CA ALA A 12 -23.37 28.01 30.75
C ALA A 12 -21.86 28.16 30.47
N VAL A 13 -21.03 27.43 31.21
CA VAL A 13 -19.62 27.28 30.88
C VAL A 13 -19.53 26.41 29.63
N ALA A 14 -19.21 27.00 28.49
CA ALA A 14 -18.92 26.26 27.28
C ALA A 14 -17.64 25.42 27.50
N PRO A 15 -17.59 24.14 27.09
CA PRO A 15 -16.35 23.38 27.06
C PRO A 15 -15.38 24.12 26.14
N GLY A 16 -14.27 24.61 26.70
CA GLY A 16 -13.21 25.23 25.91
C GLY A 16 -12.68 24.23 24.90
N ALA A 17 -12.58 24.63 23.63
CA ALA A 17 -11.85 23.87 22.64
C ALA A 17 -10.42 23.69 23.15
N GLN A 18 -10.05 22.47 23.55
CA GLN A 18 -8.67 22.18 23.90
C GLN A 18 -7.82 22.38 22.66
N ALA A 19 -6.77 23.20 22.79
CA ALA A 19 -5.79 23.38 21.74
C ALA A 19 -5.13 22.02 21.45
N ALA A 20 -4.85 21.75 20.17
CA ALA A 20 -4.18 20.52 19.77
C ALA A 20 -2.81 20.40 20.44
N ASP A 21 -2.52 19.21 20.98
CA ASP A 21 -1.24 18.87 21.58
C ASP A 21 -0.29 18.36 20.49
N VAL A 22 0.71 19.19 20.16
CA VAL A 22 1.70 18.90 19.12
C VAL A 22 2.63 17.75 19.51
N ASP A 23 2.95 17.58 20.80
CA ASP A 23 3.83 16.51 21.26
C ASP A 23 3.10 15.16 21.26
N ALA A 24 1.83 15.14 21.69
CA ALA A 24 0.96 13.98 21.50
C ALA A 24 0.76 13.66 20.00
N GLY A 25 0.61 14.71 19.18
CA GLY A 25 0.54 14.61 17.73
C GLY A 25 1.79 13.98 17.11
N LYS A 26 2.97 14.40 17.56
CA LYS A 26 4.27 13.83 17.15
C LYS A 26 4.37 12.35 17.51
N ALA A 27 4.01 11.98 18.73
CA ALA A 27 4.04 10.60 19.19
C ALA A 27 3.08 9.71 18.37
N LYS A 28 1.85 10.18 18.14
CA LYS A 28 0.87 9.47 17.30
C LYS A 28 1.34 9.38 15.85
N ALA A 29 1.84 10.47 15.28
CA ALA A 29 2.39 10.52 13.92
C ALA A 29 3.53 9.51 13.74
N ALA A 30 4.45 9.41 14.69
CA ALA A 30 5.52 8.42 14.69
C ALA A 30 4.99 6.98 14.69
N ALA A 31 3.93 6.72 15.47
CA ALA A 31 3.34 5.39 15.60
C ALA A 31 2.55 4.92 14.37
N VAL A 32 1.78 5.82 13.72
CA VAL A 32 0.79 5.40 12.71
C VAL A 32 0.93 6.04 11.34
N CYS A 33 1.57 7.21 11.23
CA CYS A 33 1.62 7.99 9.99
C CYS A 33 3.00 7.92 9.32
N ALA A 34 4.07 7.93 10.12
CA ALA A 34 5.43 8.17 9.66
C ALA A 34 5.96 7.11 8.70
N ALA A 35 5.43 5.89 8.77
CA ALA A 35 5.84 4.78 7.92
C ALA A 35 5.51 5.03 6.43
N CYS A 36 4.49 5.83 6.13
CA CYS A 36 4.08 6.17 4.77
C CYS A 36 4.31 7.64 4.46
N HIS A 37 4.00 8.52 5.41
CA HIS A 37 4.07 9.97 5.22
C HIS A 37 5.37 10.60 5.73
N GLY A 38 6.29 9.80 6.28
CA GLY A 38 7.52 10.27 6.93
C GLY A 38 7.26 10.92 8.29
N ALA A 39 8.24 10.87 9.21
CA ALA A 39 8.07 11.48 10.53
C ALA A 39 7.86 12.99 10.46
N ALA A 40 8.44 13.66 9.47
CA ALA A 40 8.24 15.09 9.22
C ALA A 40 7.09 15.38 8.24
N GLY A 41 6.31 14.38 7.81
CA GLY A 41 5.26 14.57 6.81
C GLY A 41 5.77 14.67 5.36
N VAL A 42 7.05 14.37 5.13
CA VAL A 42 7.60 14.19 3.78
C VAL A 42 7.44 12.72 3.40
N SER A 43 6.73 12.44 2.32
CA SER A 43 6.35 11.10 1.92
C SER A 43 7.53 10.22 1.50
N VAL A 44 7.35 8.90 1.59
CA VAL A 44 8.31 7.90 1.12
C VAL A 44 8.10 7.50 -0.35
N SER A 45 6.99 7.92 -0.98
CA SER A 45 6.65 7.64 -2.38
C SER A 45 5.83 8.77 -2.99
N ASP A 46 5.91 8.94 -4.31
CA ASP A 46 5.11 9.91 -5.07
C ASP A 46 3.61 9.55 -5.08
N ALA A 47 3.26 8.28 -4.81
CA ALA A 47 1.88 7.82 -4.69
C ALA A 47 1.24 8.14 -3.32
N ILE A 48 2.05 8.52 -2.33
CA ILE A 48 1.61 8.86 -0.98
C ILE A 48 1.77 10.38 -0.80
N PRO A 49 0.72 11.13 -0.38
CA PRO A 49 0.81 12.58 -0.30
C PRO A 49 1.73 13.04 0.85
N ASN A 50 2.41 14.17 0.64
CA ASN A 50 3.09 14.90 1.70
C ASN A 50 2.05 15.52 2.66
N LEU A 51 2.32 15.41 3.96
CA LEU A 51 1.55 16.05 5.04
C LEU A 51 2.25 17.30 5.59
N ALA A 52 3.57 17.40 5.41
CA ALA A 52 4.38 18.51 5.91
C ALA A 52 3.88 19.85 5.37
N ALA A 53 3.82 20.87 6.24
CA ALA A 53 3.35 22.22 5.93
C ALA A 53 1.92 22.31 5.35
N GLN A 54 1.13 21.23 5.41
CA GLN A 54 -0.26 21.29 5.02
C GLN A 54 -1.09 22.00 6.08
N ARG A 55 -2.17 22.68 5.68
CA ARG A 55 -3.05 23.38 6.62
C ARG A 55 -3.69 22.39 7.61
N SER A 56 -3.60 22.65 8.92
CA SER A 56 -4.15 21.78 9.97
C SER A 56 -5.63 21.44 9.71
N GLY A 57 -6.47 22.46 9.47
CA GLY A 57 -7.89 22.23 9.18
C GLY A 57 -8.16 21.40 7.93
N TYR A 58 -7.27 21.43 6.93
CA TYR A 58 -7.37 20.54 5.78
C TYR A 58 -7.05 19.10 6.17
N LEU A 59 -5.95 18.86 6.91
CA LEU A 59 -5.57 17.53 7.37
C LEU A 59 -6.67 16.92 8.26
N GLU A 60 -7.23 17.69 9.19
CA GLU A 60 -8.35 17.26 10.02
C GLU A 60 -9.57 16.87 9.17
N ALA A 61 -9.95 17.71 8.21
CA ALA A 61 -11.08 17.44 7.34
C ALA A 61 -10.87 16.16 6.52
N GLN A 62 -9.66 15.94 5.98
CA GLN A 62 -9.35 14.71 5.24
C GLN A 62 -9.38 13.46 6.12
N LEU A 63 -8.83 13.53 7.33
CA LEU A 63 -8.83 12.41 8.27
C LEU A 63 -10.24 12.07 8.75
N ARG A 64 -11.09 13.09 9.00
CA ARG A 64 -12.51 12.88 9.32
C ARG A 64 -13.26 12.24 8.16
N ALA A 65 -13.06 12.74 6.94
CA ALA A 65 -13.67 12.17 5.73
C ALA A 65 -13.21 10.72 5.45
N LEU A 66 -11.97 10.39 5.79
CA LEU A 66 -11.46 9.02 5.72
C LEU A 66 -12.05 8.15 6.84
N LYS A 67 -12.27 8.70 8.03
CA LYS A 67 -12.87 7.98 9.16
C LYS A 67 -14.36 7.68 8.92
N ASP A 68 -15.13 8.64 8.43
CA ASP A 68 -16.57 8.48 8.12
C ASP A 68 -16.82 7.79 6.77
N GLY A 69 -15.78 7.68 5.93
CA GLY A 69 -15.82 7.00 4.65
C GLY A 69 -16.41 7.83 3.51
N THR A 70 -16.64 9.14 3.67
CA THR A 70 -16.96 10.05 2.57
C THR A 70 -15.79 10.19 1.60
N ARG A 71 -14.55 10.07 2.09
CA ARG A 71 -13.35 9.85 1.28
C ARG A 71 -12.96 8.38 1.30
N LYS A 72 -12.75 7.79 0.11
CA LYS A 72 -12.39 6.37 -0.04
C LYS A 72 -10.90 6.18 -0.36
N ASN A 73 -10.20 5.50 0.53
CA ASN A 73 -8.88 4.91 0.34
C ASN A 73 -8.74 3.77 1.37
N PRO A 74 -8.82 2.49 0.98
CA PRO A 74 -8.92 1.37 1.92
C PRO A 74 -7.87 1.36 3.04
N VAL A 75 -6.63 1.73 2.73
CA VAL A 75 -5.53 1.81 3.71
C VAL A 75 -5.78 2.95 4.70
N MET A 76 -6.01 4.16 4.20
CA MET A 76 -6.20 5.33 5.06
C MET A 76 -7.54 5.34 5.78
N ASN A 77 -8.59 4.70 5.25
CA ASN A 77 -9.84 4.48 5.97
C ASN A 77 -9.58 3.61 7.23
N ALA A 78 -8.81 2.52 7.11
CA ALA A 78 -8.47 1.66 8.23
C ALA A 78 -7.62 2.39 9.29
N ILE A 79 -6.64 3.19 8.87
CA ILE A 79 -5.84 4.02 9.79
C ILE A 79 -6.71 5.08 10.48
N ALA A 80 -7.52 5.83 9.74
CA ALA A 80 -8.36 6.89 10.29
C ALA A 80 -9.46 6.35 11.23
N ALA A 81 -9.95 5.12 11.00
CA ALA A 81 -10.89 4.45 11.89
C ALA A 81 -10.35 4.31 13.33
N GLN A 82 -9.03 4.16 13.49
CA GLN A 82 -8.37 3.97 14.78
C GLN A 82 -8.09 5.28 15.54
N LEU A 83 -8.21 6.44 14.89
CA LEU A 83 -7.89 7.74 15.49
C LEU A 83 -9.09 8.30 16.26
N SER A 84 -8.86 8.81 17.47
CA SER A 84 -9.86 9.65 18.16
C SER A 84 -9.97 11.03 17.48
N ALA A 85 -11.02 11.81 17.82
CA ALA A 85 -11.12 13.17 17.32
C ALA A 85 -9.96 14.06 17.79
N GLU A 86 -9.45 13.79 18.99
CA GLU A 86 -8.28 14.43 19.57
C GLU A 86 -7.00 14.02 18.84
N ASP A 87 -6.81 12.72 18.56
CA ASP A 87 -5.68 12.24 17.76
C ASP A 87 -5.63 12.94 16.40
N ILE A 88 -6.78 13.09 15.73
CA ILE A 88 -6.89 13.78 14.44
C ILE A 88 -6.42 15.23 14.54
N ALA A 89 -6.88 15.97 15.55
CA ALA A 89 -6.46 17.35 15.78
C ALA A 89 -4.95 17.44 16.08
N ASN A 90 -4.44 16.56 16.94
CA ASN A 90 -3.04 16.53 17.36
C ASN A 90 -2.09 16.21 16.19
N VAL A 91 -2.38 15.17 15.39
CA VAL A 91 -1.52 14.83 14.23
C VAL A 91 -1.59 15.89 13.13
N ALA A 92 -2.76 16.52 12.93
CA ALA A 92 -2.92 17.60 11.97
C ALA A 92 -2.09 18.83 12.37
N ALA A 93 -2.14 19.22 13.64
CA ALA A 93 -1.35 20.32 14.17
C ALA A 93 0.16 20.02 14.06
N TYR A 94 0.57 18.80 14.40
CA TYR A 94 1.97 18.38 14.28
C TYR A 94 2.51 18.48 12.85
N PHE A 95 1.80 17.93 11.86
CA PHE A 95 2.26 17.95 10.45
C PHE A 95 2.18 19.36 9.84
N ALA A 96 1.20 20.16 10.23
CA ALA A 96 1.10 21.56 9.81
C ALA A 96 2.29 22.41 10.30
N ALA A 97 2.85 22.09 11.46
CA ALA A 97 4.02 22.74 12.02
C ALA A 97 5.36 22.30 11.37
N GLN A 98 5.36 21.28 10.51
CA GLN A 98 6.58 20.81 9.85
C GLN A 98 6.98 21.73 8.69
N PRO A 99 8.29 21.90 8.43
CA PRO A 99 8.75 22.60 7.23
C PRO A 99 8.30 21.88 5.96
N GLY A 100 7.92 22.63 4.93
CA GLY A 100 7.47 22.07 3.65
C GLY A 100 8.57 21.28 2.95
N ALA A 101 8.18 20.25 2.19
CA ALA A 101 9.12 19.47 1.40
C ALA A 101 9.64 20.29 0.20
N ALA A 102 10.96 20.24 -0.05
CA ALA A 102 11.49 20.65 -1.35
C ALA A 102 10.89 19.77 -2.47
N ALA A 103 10.76 20.32 -3.68
CA ALA A 103 10.24 19.56 -4.82
C ALA A 103 11.06 18.28 -5.05
N GLY A 104 10.42 17.11 -4.99
CA GLY A 104 11.06 15.80 -5.15
C GLY A 104 11.73 15.24 -3.88
N ALA A 105 11.65 15.91 -2.73
CA ALA A 105 12.15 15.36 -1.47
C ALA A 105 11.33 14.15 -1.02
N LYS A 106 12.02 13.07 -0.66
CA LYS A 106 11.44 11.85 -0.07
C LYS A 106 12.03 11.64 1.31
N SER A 107 11.20 11.23 2.27
CA SER A 107 11.66 10.99 3.63
C SER A 107 12.67 9.84 3.68
N PRO A 108 13.74 9.95 4.49
CA PRO A 108 14.68 8.87 4.74
C PRO A 108 14.09 7.81 5.68
N LEU A 109 12.87 7.97 6.19
CA LEU A 109 12.15 6.91 6.93
C LEU A 109 11.54 5.91 5.94
N LEU A 110 12.40 5.23 5.19
CA LEU A 110 12.54 3.76 5.19
C LEU A 110 13.42 3.30 4.01
N PRO A 111 14.76 3.48 4.07
CA PRO A 111 15.69 2.81 3.16
C PRO A 111 15.55 1.28 3.22
N ASN A 112 14.96 0.73 4.28
CA ASN A 112 14.76 -0.70 4.47
C ASN A 112 13.53 -1.23 3.74
N VAL A 113 12.42 -0.49 3.68
CA VAL A 113 11.26 -0.90 2.88
C VAL A 113 11.54 -0.75 1.37
N ALA A 114 12.43 0.17 0.99
CA ALA A 114 12.94 0.20 -0.37
C ALA A 114 13.82 -1.02 -0.73
N LYS A 115 14.43 -1.70 0.25
CA LYS A 115 15.30 -2.87 0.03
C LYS A 115 14.47 -4.15 -0.01
N SER A 116 14.27 -4.68 -1.21
CA SER A 116 13.68 -6.00 -1.41
C SER A 116 14.75 -7.07 -1.47
N GLY A 117 14.51 -8.20 -0.77
CA GLY A 117 15.32 -9.41 -0.94
C GLY A 117 15.08 -10.14 -2.27
N VAL A 118 14.06 -9.75 -3.03
CA VAL A 118 13.65 -10.45 -4.26
C VAL A 118 14.66 -10.22 -5.38
N THR A 119 15.18 -11.32 -5.93
CA THR A 119 16.05 -11.32 -7.11
C THR A 119 15.29 -11.80 -8.35
N PHE A 120 15.80 -11.46 -9.54
CA PHE A 120 15.19 -11.92 -10.78
C PHE A 120 15.41 -13.45 -10.92
N PRO A 121 14.34 -14.27 -11.08
CA PRO A 121 14.48 -15.71 -11.15
C PRO A 121 14.90 -16.15 -12.56
N GLU A 122 16.18 -16.06 -12.93
CA GLU A 122 16.67 -16.26 -14.32
C GLU A 122 16.12 -17.52 -15.02
N SER A 123 15.97 -18.63 -14.29
CA SER A 123 15.53 -19.92 -14.85
C SER A 123 14.02 -20.13 -14.87
N TYR A 124 13.19 -19.12 -14.54
CA TYR A 124 11.74 -19.29 -14.38
C TYR A 124 11.05 -19.90 -15.61
N LYS A 125 11.52 -19.61 -16.83
CA LYS A 125 10.95 -20.19 -18.06
C LYS A 125 11.09 -21.71 -18.11
N ALA A 126 12.12 -22.28 -17.47
CA ALA A 126 12.35 -23.72 -17.42
C ALA A 126 11.81 -24.36 -16.14
N THR A 127 11.80 -23.62 -15.02
CA THR A 127 11.55 -24.20 -13.69
C THR A 127 10.20 -23.81 -13.09
N PHE A 128 9.51 -22.80 -13.62
CA PHE A 128 8.24 -22.33 -13.09
C PHE A 128 7.08 -22.74 -14.01
N THR A 129 5.93 -22.97 -13.41
CA THR A 129 4.70 -23.27 -14.14
C THR A 129 3.93 -21.98 -14.38
N LYS A 130 3.58 -21.69 -15.65
CA LYS A 130 2.58 -20.65 -15.96
C LYS A 130 1.23 -21.16 -15.48
N TYR A 131 0.59 -20.43 -14.59
CA TYR A 131 -0.64 -20.90 -13.93
C TYR A 131 -1.84 -19.98 -14.15
N HIS A 132 -1.61 -18.72 -14.55
CA HIS A 132 -2.70 -17.77 -14.75
C HIS A 132 -2.36 -16.69 -15.78
N THR A 133 -3.40 -16.14 -16.40
CA THR A 133 -3.33 -14.98 -17.30
C THR A 133 -4.41 -13.99 -16.89
N ILE A 134 -4.09 -12.70 -16.84
CA ILE A 134 -5.05 -11.64 -16.50
C ILE A 134 -4.95 -10.49 -17.51
N ASN A 135 -6.10 -10.04 -18.00
CA ASN A 135 -6.23 -8.79 -18.75
C ASN A 135 -6.38 -7.62 -17.78
N PHE A 136 -5.69 -6.52 -18.05
CA PHE A 136 -5.81 -5.24 -17.33
C PHE A 136 -6.33 -4.18 -18.31
N PRO A 137 -7.66 -4.02 -18.47
CA PRO A 137 -8.25 -3.13 -19.47
C PRO A 137 -7.84 -1.66 -19.29
N ALA A 138 -7.78 -1.18 -18.04
CA ALA A 138 -7.47 0.21 -17.71
C ALA A 138 -6.08 0.64 -18.21
N THR A 139 -5.11 -0.28 -18.22
CA THR A 139 -3.74 -0.01 -18.68
C THR A 139 -3.42 -0.66 -20.02
N ARG A 140 -4.40 -1.33 -20.65
CA ARG A 140 -4.25 -2.09 -21.91
C ARG A 140 -3.08 -3.09 -21.84
N GLN A 141 -3.02 -3.84 -20.74
CA GLN A 141 -1.97 -4.82 -20.48
C GLN A 141 -2.53 -6.23 -20.38
N VAL A 142 -1.68 -7.22 -20.67
CA VAL A 142 -1.89 -8.63 -20.30
C VAL A 142 -0.73 -9.10 -19.46
N ARG A 143 -1.02 -9.91 -18.43
CA ARG A 143 -0.02 -10.44 -17.52
C ARG A 143 -0.06 -11.95 -17.50
N TYR A 144 1.13 -12.56 -17.56
CA TYR A 144 1.32 -14.00 -17.46
C TYR A 144 1.96 -14.32 -16.12
N TYR A 145 1.29 -15.13 -15.31
CA TYR A 145 1.71 -15.47 -13.96
C TYR A 145 2.33 -16.86 -13.90
N TYR A 146 3.44 -16.96 -13.18
CA TYR A 146 4.30 -18.12 -13.02
C TYR A 146 4.55 -18.36 -11.54
N ALA A 147 4.68 -19.63 -11.15
CA ALA A 147 5.02 -20.01 -9.79
C ALA A 147 6.10 -21.09 -9.79
N ASN A 148 7.02 -21.03 -8.82
CA ASN A 148 7.98 -22.11 -8.65
C ASN A 148 7.29 -23.39 -8.15
N ARG A 149 8.00 -24.52 -8.28
CA ARG A 149 7.46 -25.84 -7.92
C ARG A 149 6.97 -25.92 -6.47
N ALA A 150 7.68 -25.30 -5.53
CA ALA A 150 7.31 -25.30 -4.12
C ALA A 150 5.96 -24.61 -3.89
N ALA A 151 5.77 -23.41 -4.45
CA ALA A 151 4.52 -22.67 -4.35
C ALA A 151 3.36 -23.42 -5.02
N ALA A 152 3.57 -23.93 -6.24
CA ALA A 152 2.56 -24.68 -6.98
C ALA A 152 2.12 -25.95 -6.23
N ALA A 153 3.07 -26.72 -5.68
CA ALA A 153 2.76 -27.93 -4.94
C ALA A 153 1.99 -27.65 -3.64
N ALA A 154 2.39 -26.60 -2.90
CA ALA A 154 1.71 -26.21 -1.67
C ALA A 154 0.27 -25.73 -1.92
N ALA A 155 0.07 -24.88 -2.94
CA ALA A 155 -1.25 -24.40 -3.32
C ALA A 155 -2.19 -25.54 -3.73
N LYS A 156 -1.72 -26.48 -4.56
CA LYS A 156 -2.48 -27.68 -4.96
C LYS A 156 -2.86 -28.55 -3.76
N ALA A 157 -2.02 -28.59 -2.73
CA ALA A 157 -2.30 -29.30 -1.49
C ALA A 157 -3.21 -28.53 -0.51
N GLY A 158 -3.70 -27.34 -0.88
CA GLY A 158 -4.50 -26.48 0.00
C GLY A 158 -3.72 -25.91 1.18
N LYS A 159 -2.38 -25.89 1.10
CA LYS A 159 -1.50 -25.41 2.17
C LYS A 159 -1.09 -23.96 1.93
N PRO A 160 -0.78 -23.19 3.00
CA PRO A 160 -0.09 -21.92 2.86
C PRO A 160 1.20 -22.09 2.05
N LEU A 161 1.54 -21.08 1.26
CA LEU A 161 2.77 -21.07 0.47
C LEU A 161 3.98 -21.04 1.42
N PRO A 162 4.92 -22.00 1.30
CA PRO A 162 6.07 -22.09 2.20
C PRO A 162 7.10 -20.99 1.95
N GLU A 163 8.08 -20.88 2.84
CA GLU A 163 9.31 -20.13 2.58
C GLU A 163 10.00 -20.62 1.29
N GLY A 164 10.65 -19.71 0.56
CA GLY A 164 11.25 -20.00 -0.74
C GLY A 164 10.23 -20.06 -1.88
N SER A 165 8.96 -19.77 -1.60
CA SER A 165 7.94 -19.61 -2.65
C SER A 165 8.25 -18.38 -3.49
N VAL A 166 8.10 -18.51 -4.81
CA VAL A 166 8.22 -17.39 -5.75
C VAL A 166 7.01 -17.37 -6.66
N LEU A 167 6.31 -16.24 -6.68
CA LEU A 167 5.31 -15.91 -7.70
C LEU A 167 5.87 -14.79 -8.57
N PHE A 168 5.85 -15.01 -9.87
CA PHE A 168 6.48 -14.17 -10.86
C PHE A 168 5.48 -13.83 -11.96
N ALA A 169 5.52 -12.62 -12.50
CA ALA A 169 4.67 -12.25 -13.62
C ALA A 169 5.42 -11.43 -14.66
N GLU A 170 5.13 -11.73 -15.92
CA GLU A 170 5.49 -10.91 -17.06
C GLU A 170 4.36 -9.93 -17.35
N VAL A 171 4.69 -8.67 -17.63
CA VAL A 171 3.71 -7.63 -17.96
C VAL A 171 3.94 -7.15 -19.38
N TYR A 172 2.98 -7.38 -20.25
CA TYR A 172 3.02 -6.97 -21.65
C TYR A 172 2.01 -5.85 -21.91
N ALA A 173 2.36 -4.95 -22.83
CA ALA A 173 1.37 -4.17 -23.55
C ALA A 173 0.54 -5.12 -24.43
N ALA A 174 -0.77 -4.88 -24.48
CA ALA A 174 -1.64 -5.54 -25.44
C ALA A 174 -1.43 -4.96 -26.84
N ARG A 175 -1.45 -5.82 -27.86
CA ARG A 175 -1.56 -5.40 -29.25
C ARG A 175 -2.85 -4.61 -29.42
N LEU A 176 -2.77 -3.46 -30.09
CA LEU A 176 -3.94 -2.63 -30.38
C LEU A 176 -4.36 -2.80 -31.84
N ASP A 177 -5.66 -2.76 -32.09
CA ASP A 177 -6.21 -2.63 -33.44
C ASP A 177 -6.08 -1.19 -33.96
N ALA A 178 -6.52 -0.96 -35.20
CA ALA A 178 -6.52 0.38 -35.81
C ALA A 178 -7.35 1.42 -35.03
N GLY A 179 -8.31 0.98 -34.21
CA GLY A 179 -9.12 1.83 -33.33
C GLY A 179 -8.52 2.04 -31.94
N GLY A 180 -7.31 1.55 -31.68
CA GLY A 180 -6.63 1.67 -30.38
C GLY A 180 -7.19 0.75 -29.29
N LYS A 181 -7.98 -0.27 -29.64
CA LYS A 181 -8.54 -1.25 -28.69
C LYS A 181 -7.64 -2.49 -28.60
N PRO A 182 -7.48 -3.09 -27.41
CA PRO A 182 -6.75 -4.35 -27.27
C PRO A 182 -7.34 -5.47 -28.14
N VAL A 183 -6.50 -6.12 -28.93
CA VAL A 183 -6.87 -7.29 -29.72
C VAL A 183 -7.05 -8.49 -28.80
N MET A 184 -8.20 -9.16 -28.89
CA MET A 184 -8.47 -10.41 -28.17
C MET A 184 -7.89 -11.61 -28.94
N GLY A 185 -7.17 -12.47 -28.24
CA GLY A 185 -6.72 -13.76 -28.72
C GLY A 185 -7.83 -14.81 -28.65
N ALA A 186 -7.62 -15.93 -29.34
CA ALA A 186 -8.54 -17.08 -29.33
C ALA A 186 -8.67 -17.73 -27.94
N ASP A 187 -7.71 -17.49 -27.04
CA ASP A 187 -7.70 -17.94 -25.65
C ASP A 187 -8.51 -17.05 -24.71
N GLY A 188 -9.16 -16.00 -25.22
CA GLY A 188 -9.95 -15.06 -24.43
C GLY A 188 -9.12 -14.04 -23.66
N PHE A 189 -7.81 -13.94 -23.91
CA PHE A 189 -6.92 -12.93 -23.33
C PHE A 189 -6.44 -11.92 -24.37
N TYR A 190 -5.92 -10.77 -23.96
CA TYR A 190 -5.33 -9.85 -24.94
C TYR A 190 -4.09 -10.48 -25.56
N VAL A 191 -3.91 -10.23 -26.85
CA VAL A 191 -2.70 -10.63 -27.56
C VAL A 191 -1.54 -9.77 -27.06
N ALA A 192 -0.52 -10.39 -26.48
CA ALA A 192 0.68 -9.68 -26.06
C ALA A 192 1.46 -9.13 -27.27
N ASP A 193 2.02 -7.94 -27.10
CA ASP A 193 2.84 -7.28 -28.10
C ASP A 193 4.26 -7.02 -27.55
N LYS A 194 4.40 -6.00 -26.70
CA LYS A 194 5.68 -5.60 -26.13
C LYS A 194 5.77 -5.92 -24.64
N LEU A 195 6.81 -6.65 -24.24
CA LEU A 195 7.16 -6.82 -22.83
C LEU A 195 7.53 -5.45 -22.24
N LEU A 196 6.90 -5.09 -21.12
CA LEU A 196 7.12 -3.81 -20.45
C LEU A 196 8.06 -3.97 -19.25
N PHE A 197 7.75 -4.91 -18.36
CA PHE A 197 8.48 -5.16 -17.13
C PHE A 197 8.02 -6.50 -16.52
N TYR A 198 8.68 -6.89 -15.43
CA TYR A 198 8.33 -8.05 -14.62
C TYR A 198 7.99 -7.63 -13.20
N THR A 199 7.16 -8.42 -12.53
CA THR A 199 6.89 -8.30 -11.10
C THR A 199 7.13 -9.63 -10.42
N ALA A 200 7.62 -9.63 -9.20
CA ALA A 200 7.84 -10.83 -8.42
C ALA A 200 7.46 -10.58 -6.96
N MET A 201 6.94 -11.61 -6.31
CA MET A 201 6.89 -11.71 -4.85
C MET A 201 7.52 -13.02 -4.43
N ALA A 202 8.33 -12.97 -3.38
CA ALA A 202 8.98 -14.16 -2.85
C ALA A 202 9.07 -14.10 -1.32
N SER A 203 9.09 -15.28 -0.71
CA SER A 203 9.33 -15.44 0.72
C SER A 203 10.75 -15.97 0.95
N GLY A 204 11.44 -15.47 1.98
CA GLY A 204 12.78 -15.93 2.34
C GLY A 204 13.04 -15.80 3.84
N ALA A 205 13.80 -16.74 4.41
CA ALA A 205 14.05 -16.82 5.84
C ALA A 205 14.47 -15.47 6.44
N GLY A 206 13.65 -14.97 7.37
CA GLY A 206 13.95 -13.77 8.14
C GLY A 206 13.94 -12.47 7.34
N TRP A 207 13.40 -12.48 6.13
CA TRP A 207 13.12 -11.27 5.38
C TRP A 207 12.08 -10.42 6.09
N GLY A 208 12.17 -9.10 5.91
CA GLY A 208 11.21 -8.16 6.49
C GLY A 208 11.33 -7.94 7.99
N LYS A 209 12.27 -8.60 8.70
CA LYS A 209 12.54 -8.38 10.15
C LYS A 209 12.83 -6.91 10.50
N ASP A 210 13.36 -6.17 9.54
CA ASP A 210 13.66 -4.74 9.58
C ASP A 210 12.49 -3.82 9.14
N ILE A 211 11.38 -4.41 8.67
CA ILE A 211 10.13 -3.73 8.32
C ILE A 211 9.20 -3.74 9.55
N PRO A 212 8.61 -2.61 9.96
CA PRO A 212 7.65 -2.57 11.07
C PRO A 212 6.51 -3.58 10.89
N GLU A 213 6.11 -4.27 11.96
CA GLU A 213 5.11 -5.35 11.92
C GLU A 213 3.79 -4.93 11.24
N MET A 214 3.36 -3.69 11.49
CA MET A 214 2.17 -3.11 10.88
C MET A 214 2.21 -3.11 9.34
N LEU A 215 3.40 -2.99 8.75
CA LEU A 215 3.62 -3.01 7.30
C LEU A 215 4.10 -4.37 6.77
N ARG A 216 4.58 -5.25 7.64
CA ARG A 216 5.23 -6.51 7.25
C ARG A 216 4.22 -7.54 6.76
N ASN A 217 4.51 -8.20 5.64
CA ASN A 217 3.72 -9.31 5.11
C ASN A 217 4.37 -10.65 5.45
N GLY A 218 4.65 -10.88 6.75
CA GLY A 218 5.57 -11.94 7.17
C GLY A 218 6.92 -11.81 6.47
N ASP A 219 7.44 -12.93 5.98
CA ASP A 219 8.74 -12.98 5.30
C ASP A 219 8.65 -12.70 3.78
N TRP A 220 7.52 -12.14 3.31
CA TRP A 220 7.32 -11.81 1.90
C TRP A 220 7.91 -10.45 1.54
N ASN A 221 8.64 -10.42 0.43
CA ASN A 221 9.13 -9.20 -0.21
C ASN A 221 8.65 -9.13 -1.66
N TYR A 222 8.76 -7.94 -2.27
CA TYR A 222 8.23 -7.65 -3.59
C TYR A 222 9.28 -6.97 -4.46
N GLY A 223 9.34 -7.32 -5.74
CA GLY A 223 10.30 -6.79 -6.69
C GLY A 223 9.65 -6.45 -8.03
N VAL A 224 10.16 -5.41 -8.68
CA VAL A 224 9.82 -5.05 -10.06
C VAL A 224 11.11 -4.96 -10.85
N PHE A 225 11.12 -5.56 -12.03
CA PHE A 225 12.30 -5.62 -12.90
C PHE A 225 11.97 -5.03 -14.26
N THR A 226 12.92 -4.33 -14.84
CA THR A 226 12.86 -3.84 -16.22
C THR A 226 12.80 -5.00 -17.22
N ALA A 227 12.48 -4.72 -18.49
CA ALA A 227 12.55 -5.72 -19.55
C ALA A 227 13.96 -6.35 -19.69
N ASP A 228 15.01 -5.61 -19.32
CA ASP A 228 16.39 -6.09 -19.25
C ASP A 228 16.72 -6.86 -17.96
N LYS A 229 15.68 -7.25 -17.21
CA LYS A 229 15.75 -8.06 -15.97
C LYS A 229 16.47 -7.41 -14.80
N LYS A 230 16.86 -6.13 -14.92
CA LYS A 230 17.46 -5.37 -13.82
C LYS A 230 16.38 -4.85 -12.86
N PRO A 231 16.64 -4.76 -11.54
CA PRO A 231 15.74 -4.11 -10.60
C PRO A 231 15.34 -2.72 -11.12
N ARG A 232 14.05 -2.40 -11.09
CA ARG A 232 13.55 -1.12 -11.59
C ARG A 232 13.92 -0.01 -10.61
N PRO A 233 14.69 1.01 -11.03
CA PRO A 233 15.06 2.12 -10.15
C PRO A 233 13.83 2.86 -9.63
N GLY A 234 13.89 3.29 -8.37
CA GLY A 234 12.85 4.11 -7.73
C GLY A 234 11.57 3.37 -7.33
N VAL A 235 11.47 2.05 -7.55
CA VAL A 235 10.35 1.26 -7.05
C VAL A 235 10.54 0.97 -5.56
N ASN A 236 9.54 1.35 -4.76
CA ASN A 236 9.50 1.08 -3.33
C ASN A 236 8.51 -0.07 -3.05
N GLN A 237 8.95 -1.11 -2.34
CA GLN A 237 8.12 -2.27 -2.03
C GLN A 237 7.01 -1.96 -1.01
N ALA A 238 7.01 -0.77 -0.39
CA ALA A 238 5.98 -0.31 0.55
C ALA A 238 4.56 -0.39 -0.03
N GLU A 239 4.40 0.00 -1.28
CA GLU A 239 3.10 -0.03 -1.97
C GLU A 239 2.60 -1.47 -2.14
N CYS A 240 3.52 -2.39 -2.47
CA CYS A 240 3.21 -3.81 -2.60
C CYS A 240 2.83 -4.41 -1.23
N LEU A 241 3.61 -4.09 -0.19
CA LEU A 241 3.33 -4.52 1.18
C LEU A 241 1.94 -4.10 1.63
N ALA A 242 1.60 -2.82 1.48
CA ALA A 242 0.29 -2.29 1.89
C ALA A 242 -0.88 -2.95 1.15
N CYS A 243 -0.76 -3.15 -0.17
CA CYS A 243 -1.82 -3.76 -0.97
C CYS A 243 -2.00 -5.25 -0.63
N HIS A 244 -0.92 -5.96 -0.33
CA HIS A 244 -0.95 -7.38 -0.03
C HIS A 244 -1.19 -7.70 1.46
N LYS A 245 -1.01 -6.74 2.38
CA LYS A 245 -1.17 -6.94 3.84
C LYS A 245 -2.53 -7.54 4.25
N PRO A 246 -3.68 -7.12 3.69
CA PRO A 246 -4.98 -7.70 4.05
C PRO A 246 -5.14 -9.18 3.68
N LEU A 247 -4.25 -9.72 2.85
CA LEU A 247 -4.33 -11.08 2.29
C LEU A 247 -3.59 -12.14 3.13
N GLY A 248 -3.32 -11.89 4.42
CA GLY A 248 -2.53 -12.78 5.27
C GLY A 248 -3.05 -14.23 5.32
N SER A 249 -4.36 -14.44 5.22
CA SER A 249 -5.00 -15.77 5.15
C SER A 249 -4.77 -16.51 3.83
N THR A 250 -4.27 -15.83 2.80
CA THR A 250 -4.02 -16.36 1.46
C THR A 250 -2.55 -16.26 1.07
N SER A 251 -1.65 -16.37 2.07
CA SER A 251 -0.20 -16.20 1.88
C SER A 251 0.16 -14.89 1.17
N TYR A 252 -0.60 -13.84 1.48
CA TYR A 252 -0.45 -12.51 0.91
C TYR A 252 -0.60 -12.44 -0.62
N THR A 253 -1.23 -13.41 -1.30
CA THR A 253 -1.37 -13.41 -2.77
C THR A 253 -2.83 -13.38 -3.23
N PHE A 254 -3.12 -12.55 -4.23
CA PHE A 254 -4.45 -12.44 -4.85
C PHE A 254 -4.83 -13.66 -5.69
N THR A 255 -3.86 -14.50 -6.05
CA THR A 255 -4.03 -15.54 -7.06
C THR A 255 -3.86 -16.96 -6.50
N LEU A 256 -3.94 -17.13 -5.18
CA LEU A 256 -3.76 -18.45 -4.53
C LEU A 256 -4.73 -19.49 -5.11
N LYS A 257 -5.99 -19.10 -5.31
CA LYS A 257 -7.02 -19.97 -5.87
C LYS A 257 -6.64 -20.45 -7.28
N GLN A 258 -6.28 -19.53 -8.16
CA GLN A 258 -5.90 -19.86 -9.53
C GLN A 258 -4.64 -20.72 -9.57
N LEU A 259 -3.70 -20.51 -8.64
CA LEU A 259 -2.51 -21.36 -8.52
C LEU A 259 -2.87 -22.78 -8.08
N ALA A 260 -3.80 -22.94 -7.15
CA ALA A 260 -4.26 -24.26 -6.68
C ALA A 260 -5.01 -25.04 -7.79
N GLU A 261 -5.74 -24.33 -8.65
CA GLU A 261 -6.53 -24.91 -9.75
C GLU A 261 -5.73 -25.14 -11.05
N ALA A 262 -4.48 -24.68 -11.10
CA ALA A 262 -3.65 -24.78 -12.28
C ALA A 262 -3.35 -26.24 -12.63
N LYS A 263 -3.56 -26.62 -13.89
CA LYS A 263 -3.29 -27.97 -14.38
C LYS A 263 -1.79 -28.21 -14.48
#